data_AF-A0A920AXY8-F1
#
_entry.id   AF-A0A920AXY8-F1
#
_cell.length_a   1.000
_cell.length_b   1.000
_cell.length_c   1.000
_cell.angle_alpha   90.00
_cell.angle_beta   90.00
_cell.angle_gamma   90.00
#
_symmetry.space_group_name_H-M   'P 1'
#
loop_
_entity.id
_entity.type
_entity.pdbx_description
1 polymer ?
#
loop_
_entity_poly.entity_id
_entity_poly.type
_entity_poly.pdbx_seq_one_letter_code
_entity_poly.pdbx_strand_id
1 'polypeptide(L)'
;MKRSLLKYTIEGSVILLSILLSFYVEDIRQNKENREKKDQYLYDLSSTLESDLEQIDNLLKTLYRSTDLITEIQNDIDQSHTLFSDIDAVNKILDIEVGISFFPQDGIFDQMISTGSFELIKNMELKKLLLEMYNHQKDRNFATSTEIDQFNIRLRNEVLDQFRISFNYNSYDGAFYGSRSVNKYKFNQTYYLSNTFYGLLSQAKTYANMYTRLLKDIEKSYLTSLALAREEVKDYRE
;
A
#
# COMPACT_ATOMS: atom_id res chain seq x y z
N MET A 1 40.22 21.71 62.99
CA MET A 1 39.50 22.49 61.95
C MET A 1 39.80 22.02 60.53
N LYS A 2 41.06 22.05 60.02
CA LYS A 2 41.39 21.59 58.65
C LYS A 2 40.99 20.14 58.32
N ARG A 3 41.16 19.20 59.27
CA ARG A 3 40.80 17.78 59.08
C ARG A 3 39.30 17.52 58.97
N SER A 4 38.45 18.27 59.69
CA SER A 4 36.99 18.08 59.58
C SER A 4 36.46 18.67 58.29
N LEU A 5 36.98 19.81 57.85
CA LEU A 5 36.63 20.41 56.57
C LEU A 5 36.96 19.46 55.40
N LEU A 6 38.17 18.88 55.39
CA LEU A 6 38.58 17.89 54.39
C LEU A 6 37.67 16.67 54.38
N LYS A 7 37.29 16.17 55.56
CA LYS A 7 36.35 15.04 55.70
C LYS A 7 34.98 15.36 55.08
N TYR A 8 34.40 16.52 55.41
CA TYR A 8 33.11 16.94 54.84
C TYR A 8 33.18 17.18 53.32
N THR A 9 34.29 17.71 52.80
CA THR A 9 34.48 17.84 51.34
C THR A 9 34.57 16.48 50.66
N ILE A 10 35.28 15.51 51.24
CA ILE A 10 35.35 14.14 50.70
C ILE A 10 33.97 13.48 50.74
N GLU A 11 33.26 13.57 51.87
CA GLU A 11 31.90 13.01 52.01
C GLU A 11 30.93 13.62 51.00
N GLY A 12 30.94 14.96 50.83
CA GLY A 12 30.12 15.65 49.83
C GLY A 12 30.47 15.23 48.39
N SER A 13 31.76 15.11 48.06
CA SER A 13 32.22 14.64 46.75
C SER A 13 31.79 13.21 46.47
N VAL A 14 31.85 12.31 47.46
CA VAL A 14 31.40 10.92 47.32
C VAL A 14 29.90 10.88 47.01
N ILE A 15 29.08 11.62 47.76
CA ILE A 15 27.63 11.70 47.52
C ILE A 15 27.35 12.23 46.11
N LEU A 16 28.01 13.31 45.70
CA LEU A 16 27.85 13.89 44.37
C LEU A 16 28.23 12.88 43.27
N LEU A 17 29.36 12.19 43.41
CA LEU A 17 29.81 11.17 42.47
C LEU A 17 28.85 9.99 42.40
N SER A 18 28.28 9.55 43.52
CA SER A 18 27.28 8.49 43.55
C SER A 18 26.01 8.88 42.80
N ILE A 19 25.53 10.12 42.97
CA ILE A 19 24.36 10.64 42.24
C ILE A 19 24.65 10.70 40.73
N LEU A 20 25.80 11.27 40.34
CA LEU A 20 26.20 11.34 38.93
C LEU A 20 26.34 9.94 38.30
N LEU A 21 26.91 8.98 39.03
CA LEU A 21 27.02 7.59 38.57
C LEU A 21 25.64 6.95 38.41
N SER A 22 24.72 7.20 39.34
CA SER A 22 23.33 6.70 39.23
C SER A 22 22.63 7.25 37.99
N PHE A 23 22.75 8.54 37.71
CA PHE A 23 22.19 9.13 36.49
C PHE A 23 22.84 8.58 35.24
N TYR A 24 24.16 8.36 35.24
CA TYR A 24 24.87 7.78 34.12
C TYR A 24 24.43 6.34 33.81
N VAL A 25 24.27 5.50 34.85
CA VAL A 25 23.77 4.13 34.68
C VAL A 25 22.33 4.13 34.16
N GLU A 26 21.50 5.03 34.67
CA GLU A 26 20.12 5.17 34.23
C GLU A 26 20.02 5.63 32.76
N ASP A 27 20.86 6.58 32.33
CA ASP A 27 20.90 7.03 30.94
C ASP A 27 21.33 5.90 29.99
N ILE A 28 22.31 5.08 30.38
CA ILE A 28 22.69 3.87 29.61
C ILE A 28 21.50 2.91 29.47
N ARG A 29 20.81 2.64 30.57
CA ARG A 29 19.64 1.73 30.58
C ARG A 29 18.54 2.27 29.67
N GLN A 30 18.20 3.55 29.80
CA GLN A 30 17.18 4.20 29.01
C GLN A 30 17.53 4.24 27.52
N ASN A 31 18.78 4.53 27.17
CA ASN A 31 19.26 4.50 25.79
C ASN A 31 19.17 3.10 25.18
N LYS A 32 19.47 2.06 25.96
CA LYS A 32 19.31 0.67 25.53
C LYS A 32 17.83 0.33 25.29
N GLU A 33 16.94 0.65 26.24
CA GLU A 33 15.49 0.39 26.10
C GLU A 33 14.88 1.14 24.91
N ASN A 34 15.26 2.40 24.71
CA ASN A 34 14.82 3.20 23.57
C ASN A 34 15.25 2.58 22.24
N ARG A 35 16.49 2.06 22.16
CA ARG A 35 17.01 1.38 20.98
C ARG A 35 16.27 0.08 20.72
N GLU A 36 16.08 -0.77 21.73
CA GLU A 36 15.35 -2.04 21.60
C GLU A 36 13.91 -1.79 21.13
N LYS A 37 13.24 -0.78 21.67
CA LYS A 37 11.89 -0.37 21.25
C LYS A 37 11.85 0.11 19.80
N LYS A 38 12.79 0.96 19.40
CA LYS A 38 12.92 1.42 18.00
C LYS A 38 13.16 0.24 17.05
N ASP A 39 14.07 -0.67 17.39
CA ASP A 39 14.38 -1.83 16.56
C ASP A 39 13.18 -2.78 16.42
N GLN A 40 12.40 -2.97 17.50
CA GLN A 40 11.15 -3.73 17.45
C GLN A 40 10.15 -3.09 16.49
N TYR A 41 9.94 -1.77 16.59
CA TYR A 41 9.04 -1.09 15.65
C TYR A 41 9.52 -1.15 14.20
N LEU A 42 10.82 -1.05 13.94
CA LEU A 42 11.35 -1.19 12.58
C LEU A 42 11.19 -2.61 12.03
N TYR A 43 11.26 -3.63 12.90
CA TYR A 43 10.95 -5.01 12.55
C TYR A 43 9.48 -5.17 12.17
N ASP A 44 8.58 -4.68 13.02
CA ASP A 44 7.13 -4.75 12.77
C ASP A 44 6.74 -3.94 11.52
N LEU A 45 7.33 -2.75 11.35
CA LEU A 45 7.18 -1.92 10.17
C LEU A 45 7.63 -2.68 8.91
N SER A 46 8.79 -3.34 8.96
CA SER A 46 9.29 -4.15 7.84
C SER A 46 8.29 -5.24 7.45
N SER A 47 7.70 -5.92 8.43
CA SER A 47 6.67 -6.93 8.18
C SER A 47 5.41 -6.33 7.53
N THR A 48 4.98 -5.13 7.95
CA THR A 48 3.84 -4.45 7.32
C THR A 48 4.14 -3.99 5.89
N LEU A 49 5.35 -3.47 5.64
CA LEU A 49 5.77 -3.07 4.30
C LEU A 49 5.81 -4.26 3.33
N GLU A 50 6.23 -5.44 3.79
CA GLU A 50 6.22 -6.66 2.97
C GLU A 50 4.79 -7.11 2.60
N SER A 51 3.87 -7.07 3.57
CA SER A 51 2.45 -7.37 3.32
C SER A 51 1.83 -6.37 2.34
N ASP A 52 2.15 -5.09 2.47
CA ASP A 52 1.66 -4.04 1.60
C ASP A 52 2.23 -4.17 0.17
N LEU A 53 3.49 -4.58 0.04
CA LEU A 53 4.11 -4.89 -1.26
C LEU A 53 3.41 -6.07 -1.95
N GLU A 54 3.02 -7.11 -1.21
CA GLU A 54 2.23 -8.22 -1.76
C GLU A 54 0.85 -7.74 -2.24
N GLN A 55 0.20 -6.84 -1.50
CA GLN A 55 -1.06 -6.23 -1.94
C GLN A 55 -0.86 -5.43 -3.24
N ILE A 56 0.19 -4.62 -3.32
CA ILE A 56 0.52 -3.83 -4.53
C ILE A 56 0.77 -4.74 -5.74
N ASP A 57 1.53 -5.83 -5.58
CA ASP A 57 1.80 -6.78 -6.66
C ASP A 57 0.51 -7.43 -7.19
N ASN A 58 -0.38 -7.85 -6.30
CA ASN A 58 -1.67 -8.41 -6.68
C ASN A 58 -2.55 -7.38 -7.42
N LEU A 59 -2.57 -6.12 -6.96
CA LEU A 59 -3.29 -5.03 -7.65
C LEU A 59 -2.74 -4.79 -9.05
N LEU A 60 -1.41 -4.70 -9.18
CA LEU A 60 -0.75 -4.49 -10.47
C LEU A 60 -1.10 -5.61 -11.45
N LYS A 61 -1.05 -6.87 -11.03
CA LYS A 61 -1.44 -8.02 -11.85
C LYS A 61 -2.88 -7.90 -12.35
N THR A 62 -3.82 -7.49 -11.49
CA THR A 62 -5.21 -7.28 -11.89
C THR A 62 -5.34 -6.15 -12.91
N LEU A 63 -4.69 -5.00 -12.68
CA LEU A 63 -4.75 -3.86 -13.60
C LEU A 63 -4.13 -4.17 -14.97
N TYR A 64 -3.04 -4.92 -15.01
CA TYR A 64 -2.43 -5.39 -16.26
C TYR A 64 -3.39 -6.30 -17.03
N ARG A 65 -3.97 -7.30 -16.34
CA ARG A 65 -4.99 -8.18 -16.95
C ARG A 65 -6.17 -7.38 -17.49
N SER A 66 -6.71 -6.42 -16.72
CA SER A 66 -7.80 -5.57 -17.17
C SER A 66 -7.44 -4.76 -18.41
N THR A 67 -6.21 -4.24 -18.47
CA THR A 67 -5.73 -3.48 -19.63
C THR A 67 -5.59 -4.35 -20.87
N ASP A 68 -5.13 -5.59 -20.71
CA ASP A 68 -5.04 -6.57 -21.79
C ASP A 68 -6.44 -6.94 -22.30
N LEU A 69 -7.37 -7.26 -21.40
CA LEU A 69 -8.77 -7.55 -21.74
C LEU A 69 -9.45 -6.41 -22.47
N ILE A 70 -9.25 -5.16 -22.01
CA ILE A 70 -9.79 -3.99 -22.69
C ILE A 70 -9.23 -3.89 -24.11
N THR A 71 -7.93 -4.10 -24.29
CA THR A 71 -7.27 -4.05 -25.61
C THR A 71 -7.81 -5.14 -26.53
N GLU A 72 -7.99 -6.35 -26.03
CA GLU A 72 -8.59 -7.47 -26.74
C GLU A 72 -10.03 -7.16 -27.20
N ILE A 73 -10.87 -6.63 -26.31
CA ILE A 73 -12.25 -6.24 -26.64
C ILE A 73 -12.27 -5.11 -27.68
N GLN A 74 -11.42 -4.09 -27.54
CA GLN A 74 -11.34 -3.01 -28.52
C GLN A 74 -10.93 -3.53 -29.90
N ASN A 75 -9.97 -4.45 -29.97
CA ASN A 75 -9.57 -5.09 -31.23
C ASN A 75 -10.71 -5.89 -31.86
N ASP A 76 -11.51 -6.59 -31.05
CA ASP A 76 -12.68 -7.31 -31.55
C ASP A 76 -13.78 -6.36 -32.04
N ILE A 77 -14.01 -5.23 -31.37
CA ILE A 77 -14.91 -4.16 -31.84
C ILE A 77 -14.42 -3.58 -33.18
N ASP A 78 -13.12 -3.30 -33.29
CA ASP A 78 -12.51 -2.75 -34.52
C ASP A 78 -12.63 -3.73 -35.70
N GLN A 79 -12.73 -5.03 -35.42
CA GLN A 79 -13.01 -6.08 -36.40
C GLN A 79 -14.50 -6.43 -36.52
N SER A 80 -15.40 -5.58 -36.01
CA SER A 80 -16.85 -5.78 -36.09
C SER A 80 -17.35 -7.08 -35.43
N HIS A 81 -16.74 -7.46 -34.31
CA HIS A 81 -17.09 -8.63 -33.50
C HIS A 81 -16.91 -9.97 -34.22
N THR A 82 -15.73 -10.19 -34.82
CA THR A 82 -15.39 -11.45 -35.52
C THR A 82 -14.35 -12.30 -34.79
N LEU A 83 -13.69 -11.78 -33.75
CA LEU A 83 -12.64 -12.48 -33.01
C LEU A 83 -13.21 -13.32 -31.86
N PHE A 84 -14.31 -12.86 -31.26
CA PHE A 84 -14.93 -13.51 -30.11
C PHE A 84 -16.34 -13.97 -30.40
N SER A 85 -16.78 -15.02 -29.70
CA SER A 85 -18.21 -15.27 -29.56
C SER A 85 -18.83 -14.27 -28.57
N ASP A 86 -20.14 -14.07 -28.64
CA ASP A 86 -20.88 -13.22 -27.69
C ASP A 86 -20.56 -13.56 -26.22
N ILE A 87 -20.47 -14.85 -25.89
CA ILE A 87 -20.18 -15.30 -24.51
C ILE A 87 -18.74 -15.00 -24.11
N ASP A 88 -17.78 -15.15 -25.02
CA ASP A 88 -16.38 -14.82 -24.74
C ASP A 88 -16.22 -13.33 -24.51
N ALA A 89 -16.88 -12.48 -25.32
CA ALA A 89 -16.91 -11.04 -25.12
C ALA A 89 -17.53 -10.68 -23.77
N VAL A 90 -18.68 -11.26 -23.41
CA VAL A 90 -19.32 -11.03 -22.10
C VAL A 90 -18.40 -11.43 -20.94
N ASN A 91 -17.76 -12.60 -20.99
CA ASN A 91 -16.84 -13.04 -19.94
C ASN A 91 -15.66 -12.08 -19.79
N LYS A 92 -15.05 -11.67 -20.92
CA LYS A 92 -13.94 -10.70 -20.90
C LYS A 92 -14.36 -9.34 -20.33
N ILE A 93 -15.55 -8.86 -20.67
CA ILE A 93 -16.09 -7.59 -20.13
C ILE A 93 -16.27 -7.68 -18.62
N LEU A 94 -16.84 -8.78 -18.13
CA LEU A 94 -17.04 -8.99 -16.71
C LEU A 94 -15.71 -9.09 -15.96
N ASP A 95 -14.67 -9.64 -16.58
CA ASP A 95 -13.35 -9.78 -15.97
C ASP A 95 -12.55 -8.46 -15.90
N ILE A 96 -13.04 -7.38 -16.50
CA ILE A 96 -12.42 -6.05 -16.35
C ILE A 96 -12.63 -5.56 -14.92
N GLU A 97 -11.52 -5.38 -14.21
CA GLU A 97 -11.46 -4.85 -12.86
C GLU A 97 -10.48 -3.69 -12.77
N VAL A 98 -11.02 -2.48 -12.60
CA VAL A 98 -10.21 -1.25 -12.48
C VAL A 98 -10.37 -0.54 -11.13
N GLY A 99 -11.47 -0.77 -10.39
CA GLY A 99 -11.72 -0.19 -9.07
C GLY A 99 -11.36 -1.15 -7.93
N ILE A 100 -10.05 -1.37 -7.76
CA ILE A 100 -9.51 -2.05 -6.59
C ILE A 100 -8.48 -1.14 -5.93
N SER A 101 -8.70 -0.80 -4.67
CA SER A 101 -7.95 0.22 -3.95
C SER A 101 -6.87 -0.40 -3.05
N PHE A 102 -5.71 0.25 -2.98
CA PHE A 102 -4.60 -0.09 -2.09
C PHE A 102 -4.84 0.58 -0.73
N PHE A 103 -4.67 -0.17 0.36
CA PHE A 103 -4.88 0.32 1.72
C PHE A 103 -3.63 0.06 2.55
N PRO A 104 -2.75 1.07 2.72
CA PRO A 104 -1.50 0.87 3.44
C PRO A 104 -1.72 0.63 4.93
N GLN A 105 -0.90 -0.23 5.53
CA GLN A 105 -0.88 -0.49 6.96
C GLN A 105 0.02 0.53 7.67
N ASP A 106 -0.59 1.56 8.25
CA ASP A 106 0.09 2.70 8.88
C ASP A 106 0.14 2.63 10.41
N GLY A 107 -0.53 1.66 11.03
CA GLY A 107 -0.63 1.57 12.49
C GLY A 107 0.72 1.51 13.21
N ILE A 108 1.73 0.86 12.63
CA ILE A 108 3.09 0.85 13.21
C ILE A 108 3.74 2.22 13.11
N PHE A 109 3.59 2.91 11.98
CA PHE A 109 4.10 4.27 11.81
C PHE A 109 3.46 5.23 12.83
N ASP A 110 2.14 5.16 13.02
CA ASP A 110 1.42 5.97 14.03
C ASP A 110 1.90 5.67 15.46
N GLN A 111 2.19 4.40 15.78
CA GLN A 111 2.77 4.02 17.07
C GLN A 111 4.18 4.59 17.24
N MET A 112 5.01 4.58 16.20
CA MET A 112 6.36 5.16 16.25
C MET A 112 6.32 6.68 16.50
N ILE A 113 5.38 7.40 15.87
CA ILE A 113 5.16 8.83 16.09
C ILE A 113 4.69 9.09 17.52
N SER A 114 3.63 8.40 17.96
CA SER A 114 3.02 8.62 19.28
C SER A 114 3.93 8.27 20.45
N THR A 115 4.83 7.30 20.28
CA THR A 115 5.77 6.89 21.32
C THR A 115 7.12 7.60 21.26
N GLY A 116 7.34 8.46 20.28
CA GLY A 116 8.62 9.14 20.04
C GLY A 116 9.72 8.24 19.48
N SER A 117 9.43 6.95 19.24
CA SER A 117 10.41 6.00 18.67
C SER A 117 10.80 6.35 17.23
N PHE A 118 9.94 7.05 16.49
CA PHE A 118 10.28 7.59 15.17
C PHE A 118 11.52 8.50 15.23
N GLU A 119 11.66 9.30 16.30
CA GLU A 119 12.79 10.22 16.41
C GLU A 119 14.13 9.53 16.63
N LEU A 120 14.11 8.28 17.09
CA LEU A 120 15.29 7.47 17.33
C LEU A 120 15.88 6.85 16.06
N ILE A 121 15.18 6.90 14.92
CA ILE A 121 15.71 6.48 13.62
C ILE A 121 16.87 7.41 13.24
N LYS A 122 18.05 6.85 12.97
CA LYS A 122 19.21 7.66 12.55
C LYS A 122 19.20 7.94 11.05
N ASN A 123 18.77 6.99 10.23
CA ASN A 123 18.70 7.17 8.80
C ASN A 123 17.66 8.26 8.43
N MET A 124 18.17 9.43 8.05
CA MET A 124 17.35 10.60 7.69
C MET A 124 16.55 10.38 6.40
N GLU A 125 17.05 9.55 5.48
CA GLU A 125 16.34 9.20 4.26
C GLU A 125 15.13 8.32 4.58
N LEU A 126 15.30 7.31 5.45
CA LEU A 126 14.20 6.48 5.94
C LEU A 126 13.13 7.35 6.62
N LYS A 127 13.52 8.24 7.54
CA LYS A 127 12.58 9.18 8.17
C LYS A 127 11.78 9.97 7.12
N LYS A 128 12.46 10.55 6.14
CA LYS A 128 11.82 11.34 5.09
C LYS A 128 10.86 10.51 4.25
N LEU A 129 11.26 9.29 3.87
CA LEU A 129 10.42 8.40 3.06
C LEU A 129 9.17 7.97 3.81
N LEU A 130 9.27 7.59 5.08
CA LEU A 130 8.11 7.20 5.89
C LEU A 130 7.12 8.36 6.05
N LEU A 131 7.62 9.58 6.29
CA LEU A 131 6.77 10.78 6.34
C LEU A 131 6.06 11.03 5.00
N GLU A 132 6.78 10.95 3.88
CA GLU A 132 6.21 11.13 2.54
C GLU A 132 5.16 10.06 2.23
N MET A 133 5.46 8.80 2.54
CA MET A 133 4.57 7.66 2.30
C MET A 133 3.24 7.81 3.04
N TYR A 134 3.31 8.01 4.36
CA TYR A 134 2.12 7.96 5.20
C TYR A 134 1.35 9.29 5.28
N ASN A 135 1.99 10.43 5.03
CA ASN A 135 1.32 11.74 5.07
C ASN A 135 0.92 12.30 3.69
N HIS A 136 1.57 11.86 2.59
CA HIS A 136 1.33 12.46 1.27
C HIS A 136 0.96 11.44 0.20
N GLN A 137 1.73 10.36 0.06
CA GLN A 137 1.41 9.33 -0.93
C GLN A 137 0.11 8.61 -0.58
N LYS A 138 -0.13 8.34 0.71
CA LYS A 138 -1.39 7.75 1.21
C LYS A 138 -2.60 8.59 0.81
N ASP A 139 -2.57 9.90 1.03
CA ASP A 139 -3.68 10.79 0.70
C ASP A 139 -3.92 10.88 -0.81
N ARG A 140 -2.84 10.95 -1.59
CA ARG A 140 -2.91 10.91 -3.06
C ARG A 140 -3.53 9.61 -3.56
N ASN A 141 -3.11 8.48 -2.98
CA ASN A 141 -3.68 7.17 -3.26
C ASN A 141 -5.17 7.16 -2.96
N PHE A 142 -5.58 7.59 -1.76
CA PHE A 142 -6.99 7.62 -1.37
C PHE A 142 -7.87 8.46 -2.31
N ALA A 143 -7.41 9.66 -2.67
CA ALA A 143 -8.14 10.53 -3.60
C ALA A 143 -8.29 9.89 -5.00
N THR A 144 -7.20 9.32 -5.52
CA THR A 144 -7.17 8.66 -6.83
C THR A 144 -8.06 7.41 -6.85
N SER A 145 -7.93 6.56 -5.82
CA SER A 145 -8.73 5.37 -5.61
C SER A 145 -10.22 5.69 -5.56
N THR A 146 -10.62 6.75 -4.84
CA THR A 146 -12.03 7.16 -4.75
C THR A 146 -12.61 7.52 -6.12
N GLU A 147 -11.87 8.26 -6.95
CA GLU A 147 -12.30 8.61 -8.30
C GLU A 147 -12.49 7.34 -9.16
N ILE A 148 -11.54 6.42 -9.09
CA ILE A 148 -11.57 5.18 -9.87
C ILE A 148 -12.70 4.26 -9.40
N ASP A 149 -12.95 4.17 -8.09
CA ASP A 149 -14.05 3.40 -7.52
C ASP A 149 -15.41 3.92 -7.99
N GLN A 150 -15.59 5.25 -8.04
CA GLN A 150 -16.79 5.88 -8.60
C GLN A 150 -16.96 5.56 -10.09
N PHE A 151 -15.87 5.63 -10.86
CA PHE A 151 -15.89 5.22 -12.27
C PHE A 151 -16.24 3.73 -12.43
N ASN A 152 -15.67 2.85 -11.59
CA ASN A 152 -15.91 1.41 -11.67
C ASN A 152 -17.37 1.04 -11.38
N ILE A 153 -18.02 1.74 -10.44
CA ILE A 153 -19.46 1.61 -10.20
C ILE A 153 -20.24 1.95 -11.48
N ARG A 154 -19.91 3.08 -12.12
CA ARG A 154 -20.55 3.48 -13.38
C ARG A 154 -20.31 2.45 -14.48
N LEU A 155 -19.06 2.01 -14.68
CA LEU A 155 -18.68 1.01 -15.67
C LEU A 155 -19.53 -0.27 -15.51
N ARG A 156 -19.62 -0.79 -14.28
CA ARG A 156 -20.39 -2.00 -13.98
C ARG A 156 -21.89 -1.81 -14.24
N ASN A 157 -22.46 -0.67 -13.85
CA ASN A 157 -23.87 -0.38 -14.10
C ASN A 157 -24.16 -0.31 -15.60
N GLU A 158 -23.38 0.44 -16.36
CA GLU A 158 -23.54 0.58 -17.82
C GLU A 158 -23.42 -0.77 -18.52
N VAL A 159 -22.48 -1.63 -18.10
CA VAL A 159 -22.34 -2.99 -18.62
C VAL A 159 -23.59 -3.81 -18.33
N LEU A 160 -24.11 -3.82 -17.10
CA LEU A 160 -25.26 -4.64 -16.73
C LEU A 160 -26.60 -4.10 -17.29
N ASP A 161 -26.69 -2.81 -17.57
CA ASP A 161 -27.85 -2.19 -18.21
C ASP A 161 -27.91 -2.53 -19.71
N GLN A 162 -26.74 -2.63 -20.36
CA GLN A 162 -26.66 -2.84 -21.81
C GLN A 162 -26.53 -4.31 -22.21
N PHE A 163 -25.90 -5.12 -21.36
CA PHE A 163 -25.79 -6.57 -21.52
C PHE A 163 -26.63 -7.25 -20.43
N ARG A 164 -27.70 -7.95 -20.83
CA ARG A 164 -28.56 -8.65 -19.85
C ARG A 164 -27.86 -9.92 -19.38
N ILE A 165 -27.10 -9.83 -18.30
CA ILE A 165 -26.26 -10.91 -17.79
C ILE A 165 -26.81 -11.40 -16.43
N SER A 166 -26.81 -12.71 -16.23
CA SER A 166 -26.92 -13.36 -14.93
C SER A 166 -25.68 -14.21 -14.71
N PHE A 167 -25.06 -14.11 -13.54
CA PHE A 167 -23.87 -14.87 -13.18
C PHE A 167 -23.98 -15.42 -11.76
N ASN A 168 -23.25 -16.51 -11.52
CA ASN A 168 -22.98 -17.01 -10.17
C ASN A 168 -21.69 -16.36 -9.64
N TYR A 169 -21.55 -16.30 -8.32
CA TYR A 169 -20.39 -15.70 -7.66
C TYR A 169 -19.74 -16.70 -6.70
N ASN A 170 -18.41 -16.89 -6.82
CA ASN A 170 -17.63 -17.71 -5.90
C ASN A 170 -16.75 -16.79 -5.03
N SER A 171 -17.10 -16.65 -3.75
CA SER A 171 -16.38 -15.81 -2.80
C SER A 171 -15.03 -16.39 -2.32
N TYR A 172 -14.70 -17.62 -2.68
CA TYR A 172 -13.47 -18.30 -2.25
C TYR A 172 -12.34 -18.26 -3.29
N ASP A 173 -12.51 -17.49 -4.35
CA ASP A 173 -11.58 -17.39 -5.48
C ASP A 173 -11.13 -15.93 -5.68
N GLY A 174 -9.98 -15.71 -6.30
CA GLY A 174 -9.42 -14.37 -6.54
C GLY A 174 -8.69 -13.74 -5.33
N ALA A 175 -7.83 -12.75 -5.62
CA ALA A 175 -6.99 -12.09 -4.60
C ALA A 175 -7.74 -11.00 -3.79
N PHE A 176 -8.75 -10.37 -4.38
CA PHE A 176 -9.53 -9.29 -3.77
C PHE A 176 -11.03 -9.57 -3.77
N TYR A 177 -11.54 -9.92 -4.95
CA TYR A 177 -12.94 -10.26 -5.17
C TYR A 177 -13.06 -11.68 -5.70
N GLY A 178 -14.18 -12.32 -5.35
CA GLY A 178 -14.64 -13.58 -5.91
C GLY A 178 -14.72 -13.59 -7.42
N SER A 179 -14.70 -14.79 -8.00
CA SER A 179 -14.87 -14.99 -9.44
C SER A 179 -16.34 -15.08 -9.83
N ARG A 180 -16.63 -14.73 -11.09
CA ARG A 180 -17.96 -14.81 -11.69
C ARG A 180 -17.98 -15.91 -12.75
N SER A 181 -19.10 -16.61 -12.83
CA SER A 181 -19.39 -17.49 -13.97
C SER A 181 -20.74 -17.14 -14.57
N VAL A 182 -20.77 -16.86 -15.87
CA VAL A 182 -22.00 -16.51 -16.57
C VAL A 182 -22.95 -17.71 -16.61
N ASN A 183 -24.19 -17.51 -16.18
CA ASN A 183 -25.27 -18.49 -16.24
C ASN A 183 -26.15 -18.24 -17.48
N LYS A 184 -26.63 -17.01 -17.65
CA LYS A 184 -27.46 -16.59 -18.79
C LYS A 184 -27.03 -15.22 -19.27
N TYR A 185 -27.12 -14.99 -20.57
CA TYR A 185 -26.82 -13.68 -21.15
C TYR A 185 -27.73 -13.38 -22.34
N LYS A 186 -27.90 -12.09 -22.63
CA LYS A 186 -28.33 -11.58 -23.94
C LYS A 186 -27.34 -10.51 -24.36
N PHE A 187 -26.63 -10.77 -25.44
CA PHE A 187 -25.64 -9.86 -25.98
C PHE A 187 -26.31 -8.72 -26.75
N ASN A 188 -25.77 -7.52 -26.61
CA ASN A 188 -26.24 -6.32 -27.28
C ASN A 188 -25.15 -5.85 -28.24
N GLN A 189 -25.15 -6.43 -29.44
CA GLN A 189 -24.13 -6.16 -30.45
C GLN A 189 -24.12 -4.69 -30.89
N THR A 190 -25.28 -4.04 -30.94
CA THR A 190 -25.37 -2.60 -31.29
C THR A 190 -24.64 -1.74 -30.26
N TYR A 191 -24.80 -2.02 -28.97
CA TYR A 191 -24.06 -1.31 -27.92
C TYR A 191 -22.58 -1.68 -27.93
N TYR A 192 -22.25 -2.97 -28.08
CA TYR A 192 -20.87 -3.44 -28.13
C TYR A 192 -20.04 -2.74 -29.21
N LEU A 193 -20.60 -2.56 -30.40
CA LEU A 193 -19.96 -1.86 -31.52
C LEU A 193 -20.09 -0.33 -31.46
N SER A 194 -20.67 0.23 -30.41
CA SER A 194 -20.91 1.67 -30.30
C SER A 194 -19.68 2.44 -29.83
N ASN A 195 -19.57 3.70 -30.29
CA ASN A 195 -18.59 4.66 -29.77
C ASN A 195 -18.73 4.89 -28.25
N THR A 196 -19.94 4.73 -27.70
CA THR A 196 -20.18 4.87 -26.26
C THR A 196 -19.44 3.78 -25.49
N PHE A 197 -19.58 2.51 -25.89
CA PHE A 197 -18.89 1.42 -25.22
C PHE A 197 -17.38 1.48 -25.44
N TYR A 198 -16.93 1.79 -26.67
CA TYR A 198 -15.51 1.98 -26.96
C TYR A 198 -14.87 3.11 -26.12
N GLY A 199 -15.60 4.21 -25.94
CA GLY A 199 -15.19 5.33 -25.09
C GLY A 199 -15.13 4.96 -23.61
N LEU A 200 -16.11 4.18 -23.13
CA LEU A 200 -16.14 3.66 -21.76
C LEU A 200 -14.92 2.76 -21.47
N LEU A 201 -14.58 1.86 -22.41
CA LEU A 201 -13.37 1.03 -22.34
C LEU A 201 -12.08 1.87 -22.36
N SER A 202 -12.02 2.90 -23.20
CA SER A 202 -10.88 3.82 -23.26
C SER A 202 -10.68 4.58 -21.94
N GLN A 203 -11.77 4.97 -21.29
CA GLN A 203 -11.72 5.60 -19.97
C GLN A 203 -11.27 4.61 -18.88
N ALA A 204 -11.77 3.37 -18.91
CA ALA A 204 -11.33 2.31 -18.00
C ALA A 204 -9.82 2.05 -18.13
N LYS A 205 -9.31 1.96 -19.36
CA LYS A 205 -7.88 1.79 -19.64
C LYS A 205 -7.05 2.98 -19.18
N THR A 206 -7.58 4.19 -19.28
CA THR A 206 -6.93 5.41 -18.77
C THR A 206 -6.74 5.31 -17.26
N TYR A 207 -7.82 4.97 -16.52
CA TYR A 207 -7.77 4.83 -15.08
C TYR A 207 -6.85 3.68 -14.63
N ALA A 208 -6.91 2.54 -15.32
CA ALA A 208 -6.02 1.41 -15.03
C ALA A 208 -4.54 1.82 -15.16
N ASN A 209 -4.15 2.44 -16.29
CA ASN A 209 -2.77 2.88 -16.50
C ASN A 209 -2.31 3.96 -15.52
N MET A 210 -3.18 4.94 -15.23
CA MET A 210 -2.88 6.00 -14.27
C MET A 210 -2.62 5.41 -12.87
N TYR A 211 -3.45 4.46 -12.46
CA TYR A 211 -3.31 3.84 -11.14
C TYR A 211 -2.14 2.87 -11.07
N THR A 212 -1.88 2.09 -12.13
CA THR A 212 -0.65 1.31 -12.28
C THR A 212 0.59 2.19 -12.10
N ARG A 213 0.60 3.38 -12.71
CA ARG A 213 1.72 4.32 -12.58
C ARG A 213 1.89 4.79 -11.13
N LEU A 214 0.79 5.16 -10.46
CA LEU A 214 0.80 5.56 -9.05
C LEU A 214 1.31 4.42 -8.14
N LEU A 215 0.78 3.20 -8.31
CA LEU A 215 1.19 2.03 -7.55
C LEU A 215 2.67 1.70 -7.74
N LYS A 216 3.23 1.87 -8.95
CA LYS A 216 4.67 1.68 -9.19
C LYS A 216 5.53 2.71 -8.46
N ASP A 217 5.06 3.95 -8.37
CA ASP A 217 5.76 5.00 -7.61
C ASP A 217 5.68 4.72 -6.09
N ILE A 218 4.53 4.22 -5.60
CA ILE A 218 4.36 3.76 -4.21
C ILE A 218 5.25 2.54 -3.92
N GLU A 219 5.21 1.50 -4.75
CA GLU A 219 6.01 0.27 -4.63
C GLU A 219 7.49 0.59 -4.45
N LYS A 220 8.01 1.53 -5.24
CA LYS A 220 9.40 1.98 -5.12
C LYS A 220 9.70 2.57 -3.74
N SER A 221 8.84 3.45 -3.22
CA SER A 221 9.00 4.03 -1.87
C SER A 221 8.97 2.95 -0.79
N TYR A 222 8.11 1.94 -0.93
CA TYR A 222 7.99 0.82 0.02
C TYR A 222 9.24 -0.07 -0.01
N LEU A 223 9.74 -0.44 -1.20
CA LEU A 223 10.96 -1.23 -1.35
C LEU A 223 12.18 -0.52 -0.77
N THR A 224 12.33 0.78 -1.03
CA THR A 224 13.44 1.57 -0.46
C THR A 224 13.32 1.66 1.06
N SER A 225 12.13 1.96 1.60
CA SER A 225 11.91 2.04 3.04
C SER A 225 12.18 0.71 3.75
N LEU A 226 11.77 -0.41 3.15
CA LEU A 226 12.04 -1.75 3.68
C LEU A 226 13.54 -2.04 3.74
N ALA A 227 14.29 -1.69 2.68
CA ALA A 227 15.74 -1.87 2.65
C ALA A 227 16.43 -1.05 3.75
N LEU A 228 16.09 0.24 3.87
CA LEU A 228 16.67 1.14 4.86
C LEU A 228 16.27 0.77 6.29
N ALA A 229 15.03 0.33 6.52
CA ALA A 229 14.58 -0.13 7.83
C ALA A 229 15.37 -1.35 8.30
N ARG A 230 15.65 -2.29 7.39
CA ARG A 230 16.46 -3.49 7.66
C ARG A 230 17.92 -3.16 7.92
N GLU A 231 18.49 -2.20 7.19
CA GLU A 231 19.85 -1.70 7.40
C GLU A 231 19.99 -1.01 8.77
N GLU A 232 19.05 -0.12 9.11
CA GLU A 232 19.00 0.59 10.38
C GLU A 232 18.91 -0.35 11.60
N VAL A 233 18.36 -1.56 11.46
CA VAL A 233 18.37 -2.58 12.54
C VAL A 233 19.68 -3.37 12.58
N LYS A 234 20.37 -3.56 11.44
CA LYS A 234 21.62 -4.33 11.34
C LYS A 234 22.83 -3.59 11.90
N ASP A 235 22.93 -2.28 11.68
CA ASP A 235 24.00 -1.41 12.20
C ASP A 235 24.17 -1.44 13.73
N TYR A 236 23.24 -2.10 14.43
CA TYR A 236 23.19 -2.24 15.87
C TYR A 236 23.34 -3.68 16.37
N ARG A 237 23.60 -4.65 15.51
CA ARG A 237 23.90 -6.04 15.93
C ARG A 237 25.38 -6.40 15.79
N GLU A 238 26.18 -5.47 15.25
CA GLU A 238 27.66 -5.49 15.23
C GLU A 238 28.22 -4.50 16.26
#